data_AF-A0A258I993-F1
#
_entry.id   AF-A0A258I993-F1
#
_cell.length_a   1.000
_cell.length_b   1.000
_cell.length_c   1.000
_cell.angle_alpha   90.00
_cell.angle_beta   90.00
_cell.angle_gamma   90.00
#
_symmetry.space_group_name_H-M   'P 1'
#
loop_
_entity.id
_entity.type
_entity.pdbx_description
1 polymer ?
#
loop_
_entity_poly.entity_id
_entity_poly.type
_entity_poly.pdbx_seq_one_letter_code
_entity_poly.pdbx_strand_id
1 'polypeptide(L)'
;MNIMGTKSAWTPERRARQAEVIRATQPWKSSTGPKTPEGKAKSSRNAYAGDWYHEAMKKLADSRETTLAMFGRKRFPKGALPDMGRTRAFGPRKDFR
;
A
#
# COMPACT_ATOMS: atom_id res chain seq x y z
N MET A 1 -5.58 35.13 7.18
CA MET A 1 -6.54 34.17 6.57
C MET A 1 -5.73 33.08 5.91
N ASN A 2 -5.73 31.85 6.45
CA ASN A 2 -4.83 30.78 5.98
C ASN A 2 -5.57 29.86 5.00
N ILE A 3 -4.90 29.57 3.89
CA ILE A 3 -5.44 29.13 2.60
C ILE A 3 -6.05 27.73 2.70
N MET A 4 -7.29 27.60 2.20
CA MET A 4 -7.96 26.32 1.99
C MET A 4 -7.24 25.50 0.92
N GLY A 5 -6.41 24.55 1.35
CA GLY A 5 -5.91 23.43 0.56
C GLY A 5 -5.89 22.22 1.48
N THR A 6 -6.46 21.10 1.05
CA THR A 6 -6.86 19.94 1.88
C THR A 6 -5.75 19.49 2.84
N LYS A 7 -5.72 20.06 4.06
CA LYS A 7 -4.91 19.57 5.17
C LYS A 7 -5.30 18.11 5.35
N SER A 8 -4.31 17.23 5.27
CA SER A 8 -4.48 15.79 5.46
C SER A 8 -5.46 15.56 6.62
N ALA A 9 -6.42 14.64 6.44
CA ALA A 9 -7.49 14.39 7.42
C ALA A 9 -6.97 14.10 8.86
N TRP A 10 -5.65 13.88 9.00
CA TRP A 10 -4.88 13.62 10.19
C TRP A 10 -3.99 14.80 10.62
N THR A 11 -4.61 15.85 11.16
CA THR A 11 -3.87 16.89 11.87
C THR A 11 -3.21 16.33 13.14
N PRO A 12 -2.13 16.97 13.66
CA PRO A 12 -1.48 16.55 14.91
C PRO A 12 -2.46 16.48 16.10
N GLU A 13 -3.36 17.46 16.21
CA GLU A 13 -4.35 17.54 17.29
C GLU A 13 -5.33 16.37 17.21
N ARG A 14 -5.78 16.03 15.99
CA ARG A 14 -6.64 14.86 15.77
C ARG A 14 -5.93 13.56 16.10
N ARG A 15 -4.64 13.43 15.78
CA ARG A 15 -3.82 12.27 16.15
C ARG A 15 -3.69 12.13 17.67
N ALA A 16 -3.47 13.23 18.39
CA ALA A 16 -3.41 13.24 19.85
C ALA A 16 -4.74 12.77 20.48
N ARG A 17 -5.86 13.35 20.04
CA ARG A 17 -7.20 12.94 20.49
C ARG A 17 -7.47 11.46 20.22
N GLN A 18 -7.11 10.96 19.04
CA GLN A 18 -7.28 9.55 18.71
C GLN A 18 -6.36 8.63 19.52
N ALA A 19 -5.15 9.07 19.85
CA ALA A 19 -4.26 8.32 20.73
C ALA A 19 -4.85 8.17 22.15
N GLU A 20 -5.48 9.20 22.70
CA GLU A 20 -6.18 9.13 23.98
C GLU A 20 -7.34 8.12 23.95
N VAL A 21 -8.17 8.16 22.91
CA VAL A 21 -9.27 7.20 22.72
C VAL A 21 -8.74 5.76 22.63
N ILE A 22 -7.68 5.53 21.85
CA ILE A 22 -7.07 4.21 21.70
C ILE A 22 -6.47 3.72 23.03
N ARG A 23 -5.85 4.61 23.83
CA ARG A 23 -5.32 4.29 25.17
C ARG A 23 -6.42 3.98 26.19
N ALA A 24 -7.56 4.66 26.10
CA ALA A 24 -8.71 4.43 26.98
C ALA A 24 -9.44 3.13 26.62
N THR A 25 -9.69 2.91 25.32
CA THR A 25 -10.44 1.74 24.83
C THR A 25 -9.62 0.46 24.77
N GLN A 26 -8.30 0.57 24.61
CA GLN A 26 -7.34 -0.56 24.59
C GLN A 26 -7.83 -1.72 23.71
N PRO A 27 -8.21 -1.48 22.44
CA PRO A 27 -8.91 -2.46 21.61
C PRO A 27 -8.11 -3.76 21.41
N TRP A 28 -6.78 -3.70 21.55
CA TRP A 28 -5.92 -4.89 21.53
C TRP A 28 -6.23 -5.91 22.63
N LYS A 29 -6.79 -5.50 23.78
CA LYS A 29 -7.19 -6.40 24.86
C LYS A 29 -8.34 -7.33 24.45
N SER A 30 -9.20 -6.89 23.56
CA SER A 30 -10.32 -7.67 23.02
C SER A 30 -9.95 -8.40 21.72
N SER A 31 -8.70 -8.31 21.26
CA SER A 31 -8.27 -8.95 20.03
C SER A 31 -8.27 -10.48 20.17
N THR A 32 -9.07 -11.16 19.36
CA THR A 32 -9.18 -12.63 19.30
C THR A 32 -8.20 -13.24 18.29
N GLY A 33 -7.02 -12.61 18.14
CA GLY A 33 -5.97 -13.09 17.24
C GLY A 33 -5.55 -14.55 17.51
N PRO A 34 -4.82 -15.17 16.57
CA PRO A 34 -4.45 -16.58 16.67
C PRO A 34 -3.56 -16.85 17.89
N LYS A 35 -4.04 -17.71 18.80
CA LYS A 35 -3.32 -18.09 20.02
C LYS A 35 -2.40 -19.29 19.83
N THR A 36 -2.68 -20.14 18.85
CA THR A 36 -1.92 -21.37 18.59
C THR A 36 -0.75 -21.12 17.62
N PRO A 37 0.32 -21.94 17.67
CA PRO A 37 1.42 -21.87 16.70
C PRO A 37 0.95 -21.97 15.25
N GLU A 38 -0.01 -22.87 14.97
CA GLU A 38 -0.58 -23.08 13.64
C GLU A 38 -1.36 -21.85 13.17
N GLY A 39 -2.15 -21.25 14.07
CA GLY A 39 -2.89 -20.03 13.78
C GLY A 39 -1.97 -18.86 13.46
N LYS A 40 -0.85 -18.73 14.19
CA LYS A 40 0.17 -17.71 13.94
C LYS A 40 0.86 -17.95 12.59
N ALA A 41 1.21 -19.19 12.28
CA ALA A 41 1.81 -19.57 11.00
C ALA A 41 0.87 -19.34 9.80
N LYS A 42 -0.44 -19.41 10.01
CA LYS A 42 -1.42 -19.03 8.99
C LYS A 42 -1.51 -17.51 8.83
N SER A 43 -1.62 -16.77 9.93
CA SER A 43 -1.73 -15.31 9.90
C SER A 43 -0.47 -14.61 9.37
N SER A 44 0.72 -15.19 9.55
CA SER A 44 1.97 -14.63 9.01
C SER A 44 2.06 -14.65 7.48
N ARG A 45 1.21 -15.44 6.82
CA ARG A 45 1.17 -15.57 5.35
C ARG A 45 0.27 -14.54 4.66
N ASN A 46 -0.27 -13.54 5.37
CA ASN A 46 -1.18 -12.54 4.77
C ASN A 46 -0.56 -11.73 3.62
N ALA A 47 0.76 -11.57 3.59
CA ALA A 47 1.47 -10.87 2.52
C ALA A 47 1.81 -11.77 1.31
N TYR A 48 1.63 -13.09 1.44
CA TYR A 48 1.98 -14.05 0.40
C TYR A 48 0.83 -14.16 -0.60
N ALA A 49 1.09 -13.77 -1.85
CA ALA A 49 0.10 -13.70 -2.92
C ALA A 49 -0.03 -15.01 -3.74
N GLY A 50 0.66 -16.08 -3.31
CA GLY A 50 0.69 -17.37 -3.99
C GLY A 50 1.90 -17.56 -4.91
N ASP A 51 2.28 -18.81 -5.13
CA ASP A 51 3.45 -19.17 -5.94
C ASP A 51 3.36 -18.62 -7.37
N TRP A 52 2.16 -18.67 -7.98
CA TRP A 52 1.95 -18.15 -9.33
C TRP A 52 2.32 -16.67 -9.47
N TYR A 53 2.03 -15.84 -8.44
CA TYR A 53 2.37 -14.43 -8.43
C TYR A 53 3.88 -14.23 -8.35
N HIS A 54 4.54 -14.99 -7.47
CA HIS A 54 6.00 -14.94 -7.32
C HIS A 54 6.72 -15.44 -8.59
N GLU A 55 6.23 -16.51 -9.21
CA GLU A 55 6.76 -17.01 -10.48
C GLU A 55 6.55 -16.02 -11.63
N ALA A 56 5.35 -15.43 -11.74
CA ALA A 56 5.07 -14.41 -12.74
C ALA A 56 5.97 -13.18 -12.57
N MET A 57 6.17 -12.73 -11.33
CA MET A 57 7.05 -11.60 -11.02
C MET A 57 8.53 -11.90 -11.27
N LYS A 58 8.98 -13.14 -11.02
CA LYS A 58 10.35 -13.58 -11.36
C LYS A 58 10.55 -13.60 -12.87
N LYS A 59 9.62 -14.20 -13.63
CA LYS A 59 9.63 -14.18 -15.10
C LYS A 59 9.61 -12.75 -15.65
N LEU A 60 8.88 -11.83 -15.01
CA LEU A 60 8.86 -10.42 -15.38
C LEU A 60 10.17 -9.69 -15.03
N ALA A 61 10.86 -10.06 -13.96
CA ALA A 61 12.17 -9.51 -13.60
C ALA A 61 13.27 -9.98 -14.56
N ASP A 62 13.27 -11.26 -14.91
CA ASP A 62 14.20 -11.83 -15.90
C ASP A 62 13.94 -11.23 -17.30
N SER A 63 12.66 -11.05 -17.67
CA SER A 63 12.30 -10.38 -18.91
C SER A 63 12.55 -8.88 -18.88
N ARG A 64 12.52 -8.24 -17.70
CA ARG A 64 12.87 -6.83 -17.50
C ARG A 64 14.35 -6.61 -17.79
N GLU A 65 15.24 -7.51 -17.39
CA GLU A 65 16.67 -7.40 -17.72
C GLU A 65 16.89 -7.45 -19.23
N THR A 66 16.26 -8.41 -19.91
CA THR A 66 16.34 -8.57 -21.36
C THR A 66 15.68 -7.42 -22.13
N THR A 67 14.52 -6.92 -21.68
CA THR A 67 13.86 -5.74 -22.29
C THR A 67 14.58 -4.43 -21.97
N LEU A 68 15.17 -4.26 -20.78
CA LEU A 68 15.99 -3.09 -20.47
C LEU A 68 17.29 -3.08 -21.27
N ALA A 69 17.87 -4.26 -21.55
CA ALA A 69 19.02 -4.42 -22.43
C ALA A 69 18.68 -4.13 -23.91
N MET A 70 17.54 -4.62 -24.41
CA MET A 70 17.07 -4.35 -25.79
C MET A 70 16.72 -2.88 -26.04
N PHE A 71 16.10 -2.20 -25.07
CA PHE A 71 15.62 -0.82 -25.23
C PHE A 71 16.50 0.23 -24.53
N GLY A 72 17.68 -0.16 -24.03
CA GLY A 72 18.75 0.74 -23.59
C GLY A 72 18.30 1.91 -22.71
N ARG A 73 17.40 1.69 -21.74
CA ARG A 73 16.80 2.82 -21.00
C ARG A 73 17.74 3.31 -19.90
N LYS A 74 18.55 4.31 -20.25
CA LYS A 74 19.03 5.37 -19.35
C LYS A 74 17.86 5.72 -18.42
N ARG A 75 18.01 5.53 -17.12
CA ARG A 75 17.02 5.87 -16.10
C ARG A 75 16.44 7.25 -16.44
N PHE A 76 15.16 7.34 -16.81
CA PHE A 76 14.56 8.63 -17.17
C PHE A 76 14.81 9.61 -16.01
N PRO A 77 15.48 10.74 -16.25
CA PRO A 77 15.81 11.66 -15.19
C PRO A 77 14.52 12.14 -14.52
N LYS A 78 14.55 12.20 -13.19
CA LYS A 78 13.39 12.61 -12.38
C LYS A 78 13.01 14.03 -12.81
N GLY A 79 11.85 14.19 -13.45
CA GLY A 79 11.36 15.48 -13.99
C GLY A 79 11.28 15.58 -15.52
N ALA A 80 11.72 14.58 -16.28
CA ALA A 80 11.71 14.61 -17.75
C ALA A 80 10.44 14.06 -18.40
N LEU A 81 9.45 13.62 -17.62
CA LEU A 81 8.15 13.25 -18.17
C LEU A 81 7.31 14.53 -18.31
N PRO A 82 6.77 14.87 -19.50
CA PRO A 82 5.70 15.85 -19.58
C PRO A 82 4.55 15.39 -18.69
N ASP A 83 3.77 16.34 -18.15
CA ASP A 83 2.62 16.02 -17.31
C ASP A 83 1.60 15.21 -18.13
N MET A 84 1.75 13.89 -18.08
CA MET A 84 0.93 12.89 -18.74
C MET A 84 -0.38 12.73 -17.96
N GLY A 85 -1.05 13.87 -17.72
CA GLY A 85 -2.26 14.08 -16.93
C GLY A 85 -2.70 12.83 -16.23
N ARG A 86 -2.14 12.56 -15.03
CA ARG A 86 -2.60 11.48 -14.15
C ARG A 86 -4.03 11.80 -13.68
N THR A 87 -4.99 11.75 -14.60
CA THR A 87 -6.35 11.42 -14.28
C THR A 87 -6.27 10.05 -13.66
N ARG A 88 -6.40 9.99 -12.33
CA ARG A 88 -6.67 8.73 -11.65
C ARG A 88 -7.94 8.21 -12.29
N ALA A 89 -7.82 7.25 -13.19
CA ALA A 89 -8.94 6.42 -13.58
C ALA A 89 -9.37 5.70 -12.29
N PHE A 90 -10.31 6.31 -11.55
CA PHE A 90 -11.08 5.61 -10.56
C PHE A 90 -11.86 4.55 -11.34
N GLY A 91 -11.38 3.31 -11.30
CA GLY A 91 -12.20 2.16 -11.69
C GLY A 91 -13.50 2.17 -10.89
N PRO A 92 -14.56 1.50 -11.38
CA PRO A 92 -15.86 1.54 -10.74
C PRO A 92 -15.73 1.10 -9.27
N ARG A 93 -16.23 1.94 -8.36
CA ARG A 93 -16.30 1.60 -6.93
C ARG A 93 -17.19 0.37 -6.80
N LYS A 94 -16.66 -0.72 -6.23
CA LYS A 94 -17.49 -1.85 -5.83
C LYS A 94 -18.36 -1.40 -4.66
N ASP A 95 -19.65 -1.29 -4.91
CA ASP A 95 -20.64 -1.08 -3.86
C ASP A 95 -20.73 -2.37 -3.04
N PHE A 96 -20.22 -2.33 -1.82
CA PHE A 96 -20.50 -3.38 -0.84
C PHE A 96 -21.87 -3.06 -0.23
N ARG A 97 -22.85 -3.95 -0.50
CA ARG A 97 -24.13 -4.00 0.19
C ARG A 97 -23.97 -4.67 1.55
#